data_AF-A0A9X8YQ85-F1
#
_entry.id   AF-A0A9X8YQ85-F1
#
_cell.length_a   1.000
_cell.length_b   1.000
_cell.length_c   1.000
_cell.angle_alpha   90.00
_cell.angle_beta   90.00
_cell.angle_gamma   90.00
#
_symmetry.space_group_name_H-M   'P 1'
#
loop_
_entity.id
_entity.type
_entity.pdbx_description
1 polymer ?
#
loop_
_entity_poly.entity_id
_entity_poly.type
_entity_poly.pdbx_seq_one_letter_code
_entity_poly.pdbx_strand_id
1 'polypeptide(L)'
;ENHIIASGSIKNAVEKAFWLHADVPVEVEVESLDELQQALDAGADIIMLDNFSVEMMRQAVAQTQGRAQLEVSGNVTSETLRTFAE
;
A
#
# COMPACT_ATOMS: atom_id res chain seq x y z
N GLU A 1 -0.51 8.54 5.83
CA GLU A 1 -0.63 9.99 5.47
C GLU A 1 0.51 10.93 5.92
N ASN A 2 0.77 11.13 7.23
CA ASN A 2 1.67 12.20 7.75
C ASN A 2 3.09 12.27 7.13
N HIS A 3 3.73 11.12 6.92
CA HIS A 3 5.08 11.03 6.36
C HIS A 3 5.14 11.46 4.88
N ILE A 4 4.05 11.22 4.13
CA ILE A 4 3.89 11.63 2.74
C ILE A 4 3.82 13.15 2.70
N ILE A 5 3.00 13.77 3.55
CA ILE A 5 2.88 15.23 3.66
C ILE A 5 4.24 15.85 4.01
N ALA A 6 4.95 15.29 5.00
CA ALA A 6 6.27 15.78 5.40
C ALA A 6 7.33 15.65 4.29
N SER A 7 7.15 14.69 3.37
CA SER A 7 8.07 14.43 2.25
C SER A 7 7.63 15.09 0.94
N GLY A 8 6.39 15.58 0.87
CA GLY A 8 5.77 16.22 -0.29
C GLY A 8 5.14 15.27 -1.30
N SER A 9 5.46 13.97 -1.28
CA SER A 9 4.86 12.94 -2.14
C SER A 9 5.20 11.53 -1.65
N ILE A 10 4.46 10.52 -2.12
CA ILE A 10 4.76 9.10 -1.85
C ILE A 10 6.16 8.74 -2.35
N LYS A 11 6.46 9.10 -3.60
CA LYS A 11 7.77 8.88 -4.21
C LYS A 11 8.92 9.42 -3.35
N ASN A 12 8.82 10.68 -2.92
CA ASN A 12 9.85 11.30 -2.10
C ASN A 12 10.00 10.62 -0.73
N ALA A 13 8.90 10.17 -0.14
CA ALA A 13 8.92 9.46 1.14
C ALA A 13 9.65 8.12 1.01
N VAL A 14 9.32 7.33 -0.01
CA VAL A 14 9.92 6.02 -0.28
C VAL A 14 11.41 6.16 -0.64
N GLU A 15 11.77 7.08 -1.53
CA GLU A 15 13.17 7.32 -1.90
C GLU A 15 14.02 7.74 -0.69
N LYS A 16 13.49 8.60 0.19
CA LYS A 16 14.17 8.98 1.43
C LYS A 16 14.32 7.81 2.39
N ALA A 17 13.30 6.95 2.52
CA ALA A 17 13.36 5.78 3.37
C ALA A 17 14.46 4.81 2.92
N PHE A 18 14.52 4.49 1.62
CA PHE A 18 15.59 3.65 1.06
C PHE A 18 16.97 4.28 1.19
N TRP A 19 17.08 5.60 1.07
CA TRP A 19 18.38 6.28 1.25
C TRP A 19 18.89 6.21 2.70
N LEU A 20 17.98 6.25 3.69
CA LEU A 20 18.34 6.17 5.10
C LEU A 20 18.71 4.74 5.51
N HIS A 21 17.92 3.76 5.09
CA HIS A 21 18.10 2.35 5.44
C HIS A 21 17.65 1.44 4.28
N ALA A 22 18.57 1.14 3.35
CA ALA A 22 18.27 0.33 2.16
C ALA A 22 17.99 -1.16 2.45
N ASP A 23 18.30 -1.62 3.67
CA ASP A 23 18.12 -2.99 4.13
C ASP A 23 16.81 -3.23 4.89
N VAL A 24 16.03 -2.17 5.15
CA VAL A 24 14.74 -2.25 5.84
C VAL A 24 13.61 -2.14 4.82
N PRO A 25 12.63 -3.06 4.80
CA PRO A 25 11.51 -2.98 3.89
C PRO A 25 10.67 -1.73 4.15
N VAL A 26 10.19 -1.11 3.08
CA VAL A 26 9.35 0.08 3.14
C VAL A 26 7.90 -0.29 2.87
N GLU A 27 7.05 -0.03 3.87
CA GLU A 27 5.60 -0.15 3.77
C GLU A 27 4.94 1.21 3.55
N VAL A 28 3.98 1.28 2.63
CA VAL A 28 3.20 2.49 2.35
C VAL A 28 1.72 2.21 2.52
N GLU A 29 1.07 2.98 3.41
CA GLU A 29 -0.38 3.01 3.56
C GLU A 29 -1.01 3.90 2.47
N VAL A 30 -2.05 3.37 1.81
CA VAL A 30 -2.78 4.04 0.73
C VAL A 30 -4.29 3.94 0.94
N GLU A 31 -5.02 5.00 0.55
CA GLU A 31 -6.48 5.11 0.67
C GLU A 31 -7.19 5.05 -0.70
N SER A 32 -6.43 5.01 -1.80
CA SER A 32 -6.98 4.95 -3.16
C SER A 32 -6.12 4.13 -4.14
N LEU A 33 -6.73 3.72 -5.26
CA LEU A 33 -6.02 3.02 -6.34
C LEU A 33 -4.98 3.90 -7.05
N ASP A 34 -5.14 5.23 -7.01
CA ASP A 34 -4.14 6.16 -7.56
C ASP A 34 -2.89 6.17 -6.68
N GLU A 35 -3.08 6.23 -5.35
CA GLU A 35 -1.98 6.14 -4.39
C GLU A 35 -1.28 4.78 -4.43
N LEU A 36 -2.04 3.68 -4.62
CA LEU A 36 -1.47 2.36 -4.87
C LEU A 36 -0.51 2.39 -6.06
N GLN A 37 -0.95 2.96 -7.19
CA GLN A 37 -0.11 3.08 -8.38
C GLN A 37 1.16 3.90 -8.10
N GLN A 38 1.04 5.01 -7.38
CA GLN A 38 2.19 5.83 -6.98
C GLN A 38 3.16 5.06 -6.08
N ALA A 39 2.67 4.27 -5.12
CA ALA A 39 3.50 3.46 -4.22
C ALA A 39 4.20 2.32 -4.97
N LEU A 40 3.51 1.65 -5.90
CA LEU A 40 4.10 0.63 -6.78
C LEU A 40 5.22 1.21 -7.64
N ASP A 41 5.02 2.40 -8.20
CA ASP A 41 6.01 3.07 -9.06
C ASP A 41 7.18 3.65 -8.26
N ALA A 42 6.96 3.99 -6.99
CA ALA A 42 8.02 4.35 -6.05
C ALA A 42 8.84 3.14 -5.57
N GLY A 43 8.35 1.92 -5.79
CA GLY A 43 9.04 0.68 -5.43
C GLY A 43 8.89 0.29 -3.96
N ALA A 44 7.75 0.61 -3.33
CA ALA A 44 7.44 0.13 -1.99
C ALA A 44 7.41 -1.41 -1.95
N ASP A 45 7.94 -2.00 -0.88
CA ASP A 45 8.00 -3.45 -0.70
C ASP A 45 6.63 -4.03 -0.29
N ILE A 46 5.91 -3.28 0.56
CA ILE A 46 4.60 -3.63 1.12
C ILE A 46 3.68 -2.43 0.93
N ILE A 47 2.42 -2.68 0.56
CA ILE A 47 1.40 -1.65 0.43
C ILE A 47 0.19 -2.04 1.26
N MET A 48 -0.14 -1.22 2.26
CA MET A 48 -1.30 -1.38 3.12
C MET A 48 -2.49 -0.64 2.50
N LEU A 49 -3.57 -1.37 2.25
CA LEU A 49 -4.82 -0.87 1.70
C LEU A 49 -5.73 -0.46 2.86
N ASP A 50 -5.84 0.84 3.16
CA ASP A 50 -6.69 1.33 4.24
C ASP A 50 -8.14 1.51 3.78
N ASN A 51 -9.06 0.78 4.41
CA ASN A 51 -10.51 0.85 4.20
C ASN A 51 -10.95 0.67 2.73
N PHE A 52 -10.21 -0.11 1.95
CA PHE A 52 -10.60 -0.45 0.58
C PHE A 52 -11.90 -1.27 0.57
N SER A 53 -12.75 -1.02 -0.43
CA SER A 53 -13.85 -1.94 -0.75
C SER A 53 -13.32 -3.23 -1.38
N VAL A 54 -14.09 -4.32 -1.32
CA VAL A 54 -13.73 -5.61 -1.95
C VAL A 54 -13.41 -5.46 -3.43
N GLU A 55 -14.14 -4.59 -4.13
CA GLU A 55 -13.89 -4.32 -5.55
C GLU A 55 -12.54 -3.62 -5.76
N MET A 56 -12.22 -2.63 -4.91
CA MET A 56 -10.91 -1.98 -4.95
C MET A 56 -9.78 -2.96 -4.58
N MET A 57 -9.98 -3.87 -3.62
CA MET A 57 -8.99 -4.90 -3.27
C MET A 57 -8.67 -5.81 -4.46
N ARG A 58 -9.69 -6.27 -5.20
CA ARG A 58 -9.48 -7.09 -6.41
C ARG A 58 -8.70 -6.33 -7.48
N GLN A 59 -9.04 -5.05 -7.69
CA GLN A 59 -8.30 -4.20 -8.61
C GLN A 59 -6.86 -3.97 -8.14
N ALA A 60 -6.64 -3.81 -6.84
CA ALA A 60 -5.31 -3.65 -6.27
C ALA A 60 -4.44 -4.88 -6.49
N VAL A 61 -4.99 -6.08 -6.27
CA VAL A 61 -4.31 -7.35 -6.58
C VAL A 61 -3.95 -7.44 -8.07
N ALA A 62 -4.89 -7.11 -8.95
CA ALA A 62 -4.69 -7.15 -10.39
C ALA A 62 -3.64 -6.13 -10.90
N GLN A 63 -3.57 -4.94 -10.29
CA GLN A 63 -2.59 -3.89 -10.62
C GLN A 63 -1.19 -4.21 -10.06
N THR A 64 -1.13 -4.81 -8.86
CA THR A 64 0.13 -5.07 -8.17
C THR A 64 0.97 -6.14 -8.88
N GLN A 65 0.35 -7.18 -9.43
CA GLN A 65 1.04 -8.22 -10.24
C GLN A 65 2.31 -8.80 -9.57
N GLY A 66 2.32 -8.89 -8.23
CA GLY A 66 3.47 -9.38 -7.46
C GLY A 66 4.65 -8.42 -7.34
N ARG A 67 4.50 -7.15 -7.74
CA ARG A 67 5.53 -6.10 -7.57
C ARG A 67 5.77 -5.71 -6.11
N ALA A 68 4.75 -5.85 -5.27
CA ALA A 68 4.76 -5.57 -3.83
C ALA A 68 3.88 -6.58 -3.09
N GLN A 69 4.08 -6.72 -1.78
CA GLN A 69 3.11 -7.40 -0.92
C GLN A 69 1.92 -6.48 -0.64
N LEU A 70 0.74 -7.06 -0.48
CA LEU A 70 -0.48 -6.32 -0.13
C LEU A 70 -0.93 -6.72 1.28
N GLU A 71 -1.23 -5.72 2.09
CA GLU A 71 -1.84 -5.86 3.40
C GLU A 71 -3.20 -5.14 3.40
N VAL A 72 -4.22 -5.72 4.03
CA VAL A 72 -5.55 -5.09 4.14
C VAL A 72 -5.72 -4.60 5.57
N SER A 73 -6.04 -3.31 5.71
CA SER A 73 -6.34 -2.67 6.99
C SER A 73 -7.73 -2.03 6.96
N GLY A 74 -8.45 -2.10 8.08
CA GLY A 74 -9.78 -1.51 8.24
C GLY A 74 -10.95 -2.50 8.22
N ASN A 75 -11.81 -2.40 9.23
CA ASN A 75 -13.10 -3.10 9.33
C ASN A 75 -13.05 -4.64 9.09
N VAL A 76 -11.92 -5.28 9.41
CA VAL A 76 -11.77 -6.74 9.35
C VAL A 76 -12.47 -7.37 10.57
N THR A 77 -13.47 -8.20 10.31
CA THR A 77 -14.23 -8.96 11.31
C THR A 77 -14.29 -10.43 10.89
N SER A 78 -14.79 -11.30 11.76
CA SER A 78 -15.03 -12.71 11.41
C SER A 78 -15.97 -12.90 10.22
N GLU A 79 -16.85 -11.93 9.96
CA GLU A 79 -17.79 -11.97 8.84
C GLU A 79 -17.15 -11.50 7.53
N THR A 80 -16.25 -10.50 7.59
CA THR A 80 -15.59 -9.93 6.41
C THR A 80 -14.31 -10.65 6.02
N LEU A 81 -13.65 -11.34 6.97
CA LEU A 81 -12.36 -11.99 6.80
C LEU A 81 -12.31 -12.94 5.59
N ARG A 82 -13.32 -13.80 5.43
CA ARG A 82 -13.38 -14.73 4.30
C ARG A 82 -13.44 -13.97 2.97
N THR A 83 -14.32 -12.98 2.88
CA THR A 83 -14.52 -12.19 1.67
C THR A 83 -13.27 -11.41 1.28
N PHE A 84 -12.48 -10.95 2.25
CA PHE A 84 -11.23 -10.23 1.99
C PHE A 84 -10.08 -11.16 1.58
N ALA A 85 -10.14 -12.44 1.97
CA ALA A 85 -9.11 -13.44 1.67
C ALA A 85 -9.33 -14.21 0.34
N GLU A 86 -10.52 -14.09 -0.27
CA GLU A 86 -10.92 -14.76 -1.54
C GLU A 86 -10.52 -13.95 -2.78
#